data_AF-A0A7X8FG70-F1
#
_entry.id   AF-A0A7X8FG70-F1
#
_cell.length_a   1.000
_cell.length_b   1.000
_cell.length_c   1.000
_cell.angle_alpha   90.00
_cell.angle_beta   90.00
_cell.angle_gamma   90.00
#
_symmetry.space_group_name_H-M   'P 1'
#
loop_
_entity.id
_entity.type
_entity.pdbx_description
1 polymer ?
#
loop_
_entity_poly.entity_id
_entity_poly.type
_entity_poly.pdbx_seq_one_letter_code
_entity_poly.pdbx_strand_id
1 'polypeptide(L)'
;MFYVKAQLSDEAEIAVEIHDDNVFCVCPGCGREVEVDLAEVLGDGEGDLYGTAVYCRRCSRARLEGDRWTGVTVKVTPTPHHTKP
;
A
#
# COMPACT_ATOMS: atom_id res chain seq x y z
N MET A 1 -9.43 -3.73 -17.74
CA MET A 1 -9.59 -2.42 -17.09
C MET A 1 -10.43 -2.62 -15.85
N PHE A 2 -9.78 -2.54 -14.68
CA PHE A 2 -10.44 -2.55 -13.38
C PHE A 2 -10.50 -1.11 -12.85
N TYR A 3 -11.48 -0.81 -12.01
CA TYR A 3 -11.60 0.50 -11.37
C TYR A 3 -12.17 0.34 -9.96
N VAL A 4 -11.79 1.25 -9.07
CA VAL A 4 -12.42 1.39 -7.75
C VAL A 4 -13.54 2.41 -7.88
N LYS A 5 -14.71 2.07 -7.36
CA LYS A 5 -15.89 2.94 -7.34
C LYS A 5 -16.33 3.16 -5.90
N ALA A 6 -16.47 4.42 -5.51
CA ALA A 6 -16.84 4.81 -4.16
C ALA A 6 -17.90 5.92 -4.21
N GLN A 7 -19.01 5.70 -3.51
CA GLN A 7 -20.05 6.71 -3.33
C GLN A 7 -19.64 7.64 -2.17
N LEU A 8 -19.61 8.95 -2.41
CA LEU A 8 -19.30 9.96 -1.39
C LEU A 8 -20.56 10.57 -0.78
N SER A 9 -21.61 10.76 -1.59
CA SER A 9 -22.95 11.19 -1.20
C SER A 9 -23.97 10.67 -2.21
N ASP A 10 -25.26 10.94 -2.04
CA ASP A 10 -26.29 10.51 -2.99
C ASP A 10 -26.08 11.07 -4.41
N GLU A 11 -25.39 12.21 -4.54
CA GLU A 11 -25.12 12.90 -5.81
C GLU A 11 -23.65 12.82 -6.29
N ALA A 12 -22.74 12.30 -5.49
CA ALA A 12 -21.30 12.31 -5.78
C ALA A 12 -20.68 10.91 -5.72
N GLU A 13 -20.01 10.54 -6.81
CA GLU A 13 -19.30 9.28 -6.97
C GLU A 13 -17.86 9.54 -7.45
N ILE A 14 -16.92 8.79 -6.91
CA ILE A 14 -15.56 8.68 -7.42
C ILE A 14 -15.42 7.32 -8.11
N ALA A 15 -14.92 7.34 -9.35
CA ALA A 15 -14.44 6.17 -10.07
C ALA A 15 -12.99 6.42 -10.49
N VAL A 16 -12.08 5.54 -10.09
CA VAL A 16 -10.64 5.62 -10.40
C VAL A 16 -10.22 4.33 -11.07
N GLU A 17 -9.73 4.43 -12.30
CA GLU A 17 -9.13 3.31 -13.01
C GLU A 17 -7.88 2.83 -12.31
N ILE A 18 -7.67 1.52 -12.26
CA ILE A 18 -6.47 0.92 -11.66
C ILE A 18 -5.39 0.77 -12.73
N HIS A 19 -4.23 1.35 -12.46
CA HIS A 19 -3.02 1.31 -13.26
C HIS A 19 -1.85 0.76 -12.42
N ASP A 20 -0.72 0.53 -13.06
CA ASP A 20 0.51 0.05 -12.42
C ASP A 20 1.17 1.10 -11.51
N ASP A 21 0.80 2.38 -11.63
CA ASP A 21 1.39 3.50 -10.89
C ASP A 21 0.48 4.12 -9.82
N ASN A 22 -0.73 3.58 -9.61
CA ASN A 22 -1.72 4.15 -8.70
C ASN A 22 -2.25 3.18 -7.64
N VAL A 23 -1.55 2.07 -7.42
CA VAL A 23 -1.89 1.08 -6.40
C VAL A 23 -0.89 1.16 -5.25
N PHE A 24 -1.41 1.44 -4.06
CA PHE A 24 -0.59 1.61 -2.86
C PHE A 24 -1.17 0.82 -1.69
N CYS A 25 -0.30 0.47 -0.75
CA CYS A 25 -0.66 -0.07 0.54
C CYS A 25 0.14 0.62 1.64
N VAL A 26 -0.28 0.39 2.89
CA VAL A 26 0.46 0.84 4.07
C VAL A 26 1.27 -0.33 4.62
N CYS A 27 2.59 -0.15 4.71
CA CYS A 27 3.47 -1.16 5.28
C CYS A 27 3.10 -1.42 6.75
N PRO A 28 2.73 -2.65 7.14
CA PRO A 28 2.29 -2.94 8.50
C PRO A 28 3.38 -2.74 9.56
N GLY A 29 4.65 -2.84 9.17
CA GLY A 29 5.77 -2.72 10.10
C GLY A 29 6.08 -1.29 10.54
N CYS A 30 5.88 -0.29 9.67
CA CYS A 30 6.27 1.09 9.95
C CYS A 30 5.28 2.17 9.49
N GLY A 31 4.15 1.79 8.88
CA GLY A 31 3.07 2.72 8.51
C GLY A 31 3.35 3.58 7.28
N ARG A 32 4.48 3.40 6.57
CA ARG A 32 4.75 4.14 5.34
C ARG A 32 3.94 3.58 4.17
N GLU A 33 3.62 4.45 3.23
CA GLU A 33 3.08 4.07 1.93
C GLU A 33 4.13 3.30 1.10
N VAL A 34 3.63 2.32 0.35
CA VAL A 34 4.40 1.47 -0.56
C VAL A 34 3.56 1.26 -1.82
N GLU A 35 4.14 1.55 -2.97
CA GLU A 35 3.58 1.21 -4.29
C GLU A 35 3.58 -0.31 -4.49
N VAL A 36 2.51 -0.84 -5.08
CA VAL A 36 2.27 -2.28 -5.19
C VAL A 36 2.07 -2.68 -6.65
N ASP A 37 2.86 -3.64 -7.11
CA ASP A 37 2.60 -4.35 -8.36
C ASP A 37 1.58 -5.48 -8.10
N LEU A 38 0.34 -5.29 -8.58
CA LEU A 38 -0.72 -6.29 -8.42
C LEU A 38 -0.44 -7.59 -9.18
N ALA A 39 0.31 -7.55 -10.29
CA ALA A 39 0.66 -8.76 -11.03
C ALA A 39 1.67 -9.60 -10.26
N GLU A 40 2.63 -8.95 -9.58
CA GLU A 40 3.55 -9.63 -8.66
C GLU A 40 2.82 -10.24 -7.47
N VAL A 41 1.88 -9.49 -6.87
CA VAL A 41 1.17 -9.92 -5.64
C VAL A 41 0.14 -11.02 -5.90
N LEU A 42 -0.57 -11.00 -7.02
CA LEU A 42 -1.67 -11.92 -7.30
C LEU A 42 -1.31 -13.01 -8.32
N GLY A 43 -0.11 -12.96 -8.90
CA GLY A 43 0.30 -13.83 -10.02
C GLY A 43 0.56 -15.29 -9.63
N ASP A 44 0.85 -15.56 -8.36
CA ASP A 44 1.13 -16.92 -7.85
C ASP A 44 -0.13 -17.69 -7.40
N GLY A 45 -1.27 -17.00 -7.28
CA GLY A 45 -2.54 -17.55 -6.81
C GLY A 45 -2.64 -17.77 -5.30
N GLU A 46 -1.62 -17.39 -4.52
CA GLU A 46 -1.66 -17.41 -3.05
C GLU A 46 -2.09 -16.07 -2.46
N GLY A 47 -1.79 -14.96 -3.14
CA GLY A 47 -2.18 -13.62 -2.73
C GLY A 47 -3.64 -13.26 -3.06
N ASP A 48 -4.26 -12.50 -2.17
CA ASP A 48 -5.55 -11.80 -2.39
C ASP A 48 -5.46 -10.29 -2.04
N LEU A 49 -6.56 -9.55 -2.23
CA LEU A 49 -6.64 -8.11 -1.96
C LEU A 49 -6.97 -7.75 -0.48
N TYR A 50 -7.12 -8.73 0.41
CA TYR A 50 -7.60 -8.51 1.79
C TYR A 50 -6.63 -9.02 2.86
N GLY A 51 -6.16 -10.25 2.72
CA GLY A 51 -5.22 -10.94 3.59
C GLY A 51 -3.75 -10.79 3.21
N THR A 52 -3.42 -10.29 2.01
CA THR A 52 -2.02 -10.07 1.62
C THR A 52 -1.47 -8.76 2.17
N ALA A 53 -0.28 -8.83 2.79
CA ALA A 53 0.40 -7.68 3.36
C ALA A 53 1.75 -7.44 2.69
N VAL A 54 1.90 -6.28 2.04
CA VAL A 54 3.17 -5.86 1.41
C VAL A 54 3.98 -5.01 2.39
N TYR A 55 5.25 -5.39 2.58
CA TYR A 55 6.17 -4.68 3.47
C TYR A 55 7.14 -3.83 2.66
N CYS A 56 7.50 -2.65 3.19
CA CYS A 56 8.55 -1.84 2.58
C CYS A 56 9.90 -2.57 2.68
N ARG A 57 10.82 -2.27 1.74
CA ARG A 57 12.16 -2.89 1.67
C ARG A 57 12.89 -2.98 3.03
N ARG A 58 12.77 -1.95 3.88
CA ARG A 58 13.38 -1.94 5.22
C ARG A 58 12.78 -3.00 6.15
N CYS A 59 11.45 -3.03 6.25
CA CYS A 59 10.76 -3.98 7.12
C CYS A 59 10.86 -5.41 6.59
N SER A 60 10.80 -5.60 5.28
CA SER A 60 11.01 -6.92 4.64
C SER A 60 12.39 -7.47 4.98
N ARG A 61 13.44 -6.64 4.84
CA ARG A 61 14.81 -7.04 5.18
C ARG A 61 14.96 -7.41 6.65
N ALA A 62 14.48 -6.57 7.57
CA ALA A 62 14.51 -6.85 9.01
C ALA A 62 13.81 -8.17 9.37
N ARG A 63 12.71 -8.49 8.67
CA ARG A 63 11.93 -9.72 8.90
C ARG A 63 12.65 -10.98 8.38
N LEU A 64 13.35 -10.88 7.26
CA LEU A 64 14.16 -11.98 6.69
C LEU A 64 15.45 -12.22 7.48
N GLU A 65 16.04 -11.16 8.04
CA GLU A 65 17.27 -11.23 8.85
C GLU A 65 17.00 -11.73 10.29
N GLY A 66 15.75 -11.97 10.68
CA GLY A 66 15.38 -12.54 11.98
C GLY A 66 15.38 -11.53 13.14
N ASP A 67 15.52 -10.24 12.86
CA ASP A 67 15.49 -9.20 13.88
C ASP A 67 14.05 -8.99 14.35
N ARG A 68 13.78 -9.43 15.58
CA ARG A 68 12.55 -9.10 16.32
C ARG A 68 12.44 -7.58 16.43
N TRP A 69 11.69 -6.98 15.52
CA TRP A 69 11.24 -5.59 15.62
C TRP A 69 10.51 -5.40 16.94
N THR A 70 11.18 -4.83 17.93
CA THR A 70 10.60 -4.37 19.20
C THR A 70 10.16 -2.93 18.97
N GLY A 71 8.85 -2.75 18.75
CA GLY A 71 8.30 -1.48 18.31
C GLY A 71 8.65 -0.31 19.22
N VAL A 72 9.00 0.83 18.62
CA VAL A 72 8.84 2.16 19.22
C VAL A 72 8.24 3.09 18.18
N THR A 73 7.21 3.81 18.63
CA THR A 73 6.35 4.73 17.89
C THR A 73 7.14 5.88 17.24
N VAL A 74 6.99 6.06 15.93
CA VAL A 74 7.40 7.30 15.25
C VAL A 74 6.14 8.11 14.98
N LYS A 75 6.07 9.34 15.52
CA LYS A 75 5.04 10.31 15.12
C LYS A 75 5.28 10.66 13.66
N VAL A 76 4.43 10.19 12.77
CA VAL A 76 4.48 10.55 11.35
C VAL A 76 3.83 11.92 11.23
N THR A 77 4.59 12.91 10.79
CA THR A 77 4.03 14.21 10.38
C THR A 77 3.80 14.12 8.87
N PRO A 78 2.58 14.37 8.36
CA PRO A 78 2.27 14.11 6.96
C PRO A 78 3.09 15.03 6.05
N THR A 79 3.78 14.45 5.08
CA THR A 79 4.44 15.19 4.00
C THR A 79 3.41 15.52 2.93
N PRO A 80 3.24 16.80 2.54
CA PRO A 80 2.36 17.17 1.44
C PRO A 80 2.97 16.69 0.12
N HIS A 81 2.32 15.71 -0.53
CA HIS A 81 2.70 15.29 -1.87
C HIS A 81 2.09 16.23 -2.92
N HIS A 82 2.75 17.38 -3.11
CA HIS A 82 2.70 18.13 -4.36
C HIS A 82 4.12 18.54 -4.73
N THR A 83 4.64 17.98 -5.82
CA THR A 83 5.07 18.69 -7.04
C THR A 83 5.73 17.68 -7.98
N LYS A 84 5.05 17.31 -9.05
CA LYS A 84 5.69 16.85 -10.29
C LYS A 84 5.77 18.10 -11.20
N PRO A 85 6.86 18.31 -11.96
CA PRO A 85 7.06 19.51 -12.77
C PRO A 85 5.95 19.74 -13.80
#